data_AF-A0A966YCH3-F1
#
_entry.id   AF-A0A966YCH3-F1
#
_cell.length_a   1.000
_cell.length_b   1.000
_cell.length_c   1.000
_cell.angle_alpha   90.00
_cell.angle_beta   90.00
_cell.angle_gamma   90.00
#
_symmetry.space_group_name_H-M   'P 1'
#
loop_
_entity.id
_entity.type
_entity.pdbx_description
1 polymer ?
#
loop_
_entity_poly.entity_id
_entity_poly.type
_entity_poly.pdbx_seq_one_letter_code
_entity_poly.pdbx_strand_id
1 'polypeptide(L)'
;MMSPQSQARPVGRDHRQIRWCRQLEVTVRRAARGWMLEDLGFEADWTSVAMVSATATGSLAVVARRRGVIAGLPAAGLVVAEANSQLTWEPLVADGDLVEPGTVVAQLAGPIRS
;
A
#
# COMPACT_ATOMS: atom_id res chain seq x y z
N MET A 1 -33.84 40.75 12.12
CA MET A 1 -33.14 40.16 13.29
C MET A 1 -32.32 38.99 12.75
N MET A 2 -31.02 39.20 12.51
CA MET A 2 -30.14 38.22 11.87
C MET A 2 -29.65 37.22 12.92
N SER A 3 -29.95 35.94 12.74
CA SER A 3 -29.41 34.86 13.57
C SER A 3 -27.90 34.71 13.34
N PRO A 4 -27.07 34.56 14.39
CA PRO A 4 -25.64 34.40 14.23
C PRO A 4 -25.33 32.97 13.77
N GLN A 5 -24.65 32.85 12.63
CA GLN A 5 -24.08 31.58 12.17
C GLN A 5 -22.95 31.17 13.12
N SER A 6 -23.14 30.04 13.82
CA SER A 6 -22.12 29.39 14.62
C SER A 6 -21.00 28.87 13.72
N GLN A 7 -19.88 29.59 13.66
CA GLN A 7 -18.66 29.08 13.02
C GLN A 7 -18.10 27.94 13.87
N ALA A 8 -18.20 26.71 13.37
CA ALA A 8 -17.53 25.57 13.96
C ALA A 8 -16.01 25.78 13.89
N ARG A 9 -15.39 25.90 15.08
CA ARG A 9 -13.94 26.02 15.25
C ARG A 9 -13.28 24.72 14.75
N PRO A 10 -12.24 24.78 13.91
CA PRO A 10 -11.60 23.55 13.42
C PRO A 10 -11.00 22.81 14.63
N VAL A 11 -11.51 21.60 14.87
CA VAL A 11 -10.95 20.68 15.86
C VAL A 11 -9.51 20.39 15.44
N GLY A 12 -8.55 20.72 16.31
CA GLY A 12 -7.14 20.41 16.05
C GLY A 12 -6.97 18.90 15.84
N ARG A 13 -6.07 18.50 14.94
CA ARG A 13 -5.79 17.08 14.70
C ARG A 13 -5.30 16.44 15.99
N ASP A 14 -5.93 15.33 16.39
CA ASP A 14 -5.56 14.49 17.53
C ASP A 14 -4.33 13.61 17.24
N HIS A 15 -3.85 13.64 16.00
CA HIS A 15 -2.70 12.90 15.52
C HIS A 15 -1.65 13.84 14.94
N ARG A 16 -0.38 13.44 15.09
CA ARG A 16 0.74 14.06 14.38
C ARG A 16 0.78 13.52 12.96
N GLN A 17 0.62 14.41 11.98
CA GLN A 17 0.83 14.04 10.58
C GLN A 17 2.31 13.72 10.34
N ILE A 18 2.60 12.51 9.88
CA ILE A 18 3.94 12.09 9.46
C ILE A 18 4.01 12.27 7.94
N ARG A 19 5.10 12.87 7.45
CA ARG A 19 5.44 12.87 6.02
C ARG A 19 6.40 11.71 5.77
N TRP A 20 6.29 11.09 4.60
CA TRP A 20 7.24 10.10 4.16
C TRP A 20 8.66 10.66 4.26
N CYS A 21 9.54 9.95 4.96
CA CYS A 21 10.91 10.37 5.20
C CYS A 21 11.81 9.14 5.35
N ARG A 22 13.12 9.36 5.28
CA ARG A 22 14.14 8.30 5.37
C ARG A 22 13.97 7.44 6.63
N GLN A 23 13.61 8.04 7.76
CA GLN A 23 13.41 7.29 9.01
C GLN A 23 12.27 6.27 8.87
N LEU A 24 11.15 6.68 8.28
CA LEU A 24 10.00 5.80 8.08
C LEU A 24 10.32 4.71 7.04
N GLU A 25 11.03 5.06 5.97
CA GLU A 25 11.52 4.08 4.98
C GLU A 25 12.34 2.97 5.65
N VAL A 26 13.33 3.33 6.47
CA VAL A 26 14.16 2.37 7.21
C VAL A 26 13.33 1.52 8.17
N THR A 27 12.36 2.12 8.86
CA THR A 27 11.45 1.40 9.75
C THR A 27 10.64 0.36 8.97
N VAL A 28 10.04 0.73 7.84
CA VAL A 28 9.26 -0.20 7.01
C VAL A 28 10.13 -1.33 6.48
N ARG A 29 11.32 -1.04 5.93
CA ARG A 29 12.24 -2.10 5.44
C ARG A 29 12.59 -3.11 6.53
N ARG A 30 12.85 -2.65 7.75
CA ARG A 30 13.17 -3.53 8.88
C ARG A 30 11.97 -4.36 9.34
N ALA A 31 10.77 -3.80 9.28
CA ALA A 31 9.56 -4.47 9.72
C ALA A 31 9.00 -5.45 8.67
N ALA A 32 9.22 -5.19 7.37
CA ALA A 32 8.64 -5.97 6.27
C ALA A 32 8.91 -7.48 6.38
N ARG A 33 10.14 -7.89 6.70
CA ARG A 33 10.46 -9.31 6.97
C ARG A 33 9.63 -9.90 8.10
N GLY A 34 9.42 -9.13 9.17
CA GLY A 34 8.59 -9.57 10.30
C GLY A 34 7.14 -9.76 9.90
N TRP A 35 6.59 -8.87 9.06
CA TRP A 35 5.23 -9.00 8.53
C TRP A 35 5.08 -10.22 7.61
N MET A 36 6.08 -10.48 6.76
CA MET A 36 6.07 -11.69 5.91
C MET A 36 6.17 -12.97 6.73
N LEU A 37 7.02 -12.98 7.77
CA LEU A 37 7.12 -14.12 8.69
C LEU A 37 5.83 -14.32 9.51
N GLU A 38 5.12 -13.26 9.84
CA GLU A 38 3.83 -13.36 10.52
C GLU A 38 2.76 -13.98 9.62
N ASP A 39 2.71 -13.59 8.35
CA ASP A 39 1.70 -14.06 7.38
C ASP A 39 2.00 -15.49 6.86
N LEU A 40 3.27 -15.79 6.55
CA LEU A 40 3.69 -17.05 5.91
C LEU A 40 4.45 -18.02 6.85
N GLY A 41 4.83 -17.57 8.04
CA GLY A 41 5.71 -18.36 8.91
C GLY A 41 7.07 -18.61 8.26
N PHE A 42 7.56 -19.85 8.38
CA PHE A 42 8.74 -20.35 7.67
C PHE A 42 8.37 -21.21 6.45
N GLU A 43 7.13 -21.08 5.98
CA GLU A 43 6.57 -21.85 4.88
C GLU A 43 6.28 -20.94 3.68
N ALA A 44 5.37 -21.37 2.80
CA ALA A 44 4.92 -20.63 1.63
C ALA A 44 3.39 -20.58 1.58
N ASP A 45 2.82 -19.72 0.74
CA ASP A 45 1.39 -19.78 0.45
C ASP A 45 1.06 -21.06 -0.33
N TRP A 46 0.59 -22.07 0.40
CA TRP A 46 0.23 -23.38 -0.16
C TRP A 46 -0.88 -23.31 -1.19
N THR A 47 -1.78 -22.33 -1.09
CA THR A 47 -2.85 -22.16 -2.09
C THR A 47 -2.23 -21.77 -3.43
N SER A 48 -1.32 -20.79 -3.43
CA SER A 48 -0.59 -20.37 -4.62
C SER A 48 0.31 -21.47 -5.18
N VAL A 49 1.02 -22.20 -4.32
CA VAL A 49 1.89 -23.32 -4.75
C VAL A 49 1.09 -24.45 -5.42
N ALA A 50 -0.09 -24.77 -4.90
CA ALA A 50 -0.94 -25.84 -5.43
C ALA A 50 -1.66 -25.45 -6.73
N MET A 51 -2.04 -24.18 -6.88
CA MET A 51 -2.97 -23.75 -7.93
C MET A 51 -2.32 -23.00 -9.10
N VAL A 52 -1.16 -22.38 -8.89
CA VAL A 52 -0.51 -21.52 -9.88
C VAL A 52 0.76 -22.18 -10.38
N SER A 53 1.10 -22.14 -11.68
CA SER A 53 2.39 -22.65 -12.18
C SER A 53 3.59 -21.94 -11.55
N ALA A 54 4.68 -22.66 -11.29
CA ALA A 54 5.94 -22.08 -10.77
C ALA A 54 6.59 -21.08 -11.74
N THR A 55 6.28 -21.18 -13.04
CA THR A 55 6.81 -20.29 -14.09
C THR A 55 5.82 -19.20 -14.49
N ALA A 56 4.65 -19.13 -13.85
CA ALA A 56 3.64 -18.13 -14.18
C ALA A 56 4.16 -16.73 -13.82
N THR A 57 4.09 -15.83 -14.80
CA THR A 57 4.35 -14.40 -14.63
C THR A 57 3.12 -13.62 -15.08
N GLY A 58 2.95 -12.41 -14.55
CA GLY A 58 1.89 -11.53 -15.01
C GLY A 58 1.92 -10.18 -14.32
N SER A 59 0.86 -9.41 -14.55
CA SER A 59 0.69 -8.05 -14.05
C SER A 59 -0.66 -7.92 -13.35
N LEU A 60 -0.68 -7.17 -12.26
CA LEU A 60 -1.84 -6.88 -11.44
C LEU A 60 -1.98 -5.38 -11.25
N ALA A 61 -3.23 -4.92 -11.17
CA ALA A 61 -3.57 -3.54 -10.87
C ALA A 61 -4.07 -3.44 -9.43
N VAL A 62 -3.53 -2.49 -8.66
CA VAL A 62 -4.10 -2.08 -7.37
C VAL A 62 -5.14 -1.01 -7.67
N VAL A 63 -6.41 -1.28 -7.32
CA VAL A 63 -7.54 -0.43 -7.71
C VAL A 63 -8.29 0.07 -6.48
N ALA A 64 -8.49 1.39 -6.43
CA ALA A 64 -9.32 2.00 -5.41
C ALA A 64 -10.79 1.57 -5.59
N ARG A 65 -11.38 0.95 -4.56
CA ARG A 65 -12.79 0.52 -4.60
C ARG A 65 -13.76 1.57 -4.07
N ARG A 66 -13.24 2.60 -3.43
CA ARG A 66 -14.01 3.69 -2.79
C ARG A 66 -13.27 5.00 -3.02
N ARG A 67 -14.05 6.07 -3.04
CA ARG A 67 -13.52 7.43 -2.99
C ARG A 67 -12.71 7.64 -1.71
N GLY A 68 -11.54 8.25 -1.82
CA GLY A 68 -10.68 8.48 -0.66
C GLY A 68 -9.37 9.16 -1.03
N VAL A 69 -8.50 9.33 -0.04
CA VAL A 69 -7.15 9.87 -0.21
C VAL A 69 -6.15 8.74 -0.07
N ILE A 70 -5.19 8.64 -0.99
CA ILE A 70 -4.17 7.61 -0.97
C ILE A 70 -3.10 7.90 0.09
N ALA A 71 -2.66 6.85 0.77
CA ALA A 71 -1.56 6.91 1.72
C ALA A 71 -0.84 5.55 1.79
N GLY A 72 0.49 5.57 1.88
CA GLY A 72 1.32 4.40 2.07
C GLY A 72 1.87 3.76 0.80
N LEU A 73 1.73 4.36 -0.39
CA LEU A 73 2.28 3.78 -1.62
C LEU A 73 3.80 3.55 -1.59
N PRO A 74 4.62 4.45 -1.01
CA PRO A 74 6.05 4.16 -0.85
C PRO A 74 6.31 2.95 0.04
N ALA A 75 5.54 2.77 1.12
CA ALA A 75 5.66 1.62 2.01
C ALA A 75 5.30 0.32 1.29
N ALA A 76 4.22 0.32 0.49
CA ALA A 76 3.82 -0.83 -0.31
C ALA A 76 4.94 -1.26 -1.27
N GLY A 77 5.60 -0.31 -1.94
CA GLY A 77 6.75 -0.62 -2.81
C GLY A 77 7.93 -1.26 -2.08
N LEU A 78 8.18 -0.86 -0.82
CA LEU A 78 9.23 -1.49 0.00
C LEU A 78 8.88 -2.93 0.37
N VAL A 79 7.61 -3.18 0.72
CA VAL A 79 7.14 -4.52 1.06
C VAL A 79 7.19 -5.44 -0.16
N VAL A 80 6.77 -4.95 -1.34
CA VAL A 80 6.89 -5.68 -2.61
C VAL A 80 8.34 -6.06 -2.90
N ALA A 81 9.28 -5.12 -2.74
CA ALA A 81 10.69 -5.38 -2.97
C ALA A 81 11.31 -6.38 -1.98
N GLU A 82 10.80 -6.42 -0.74
CA GLU A 82 11.21 -7.44 0.25
C GLU A 82 10.56 -8.80 -0.03
N ALA A 83 9.32 -8.81 -0.53
CA ALA A 83 8.58 -10.02 -0.86
C ALA A 83 9.32 -10.87 -1.90
N ASN A 84 9.66 -10.24 -3.03
CA ASN A 84 10.45 -10.88 -4.07
C ASN A 84 11.13 -9.82 -4.94
N SER A 85 12.44 -9.95 -5.14
CA SER A 85 13.25 -9.03 -5.96
C SER A 85 12.90 -9.05 -7.44
N GLN A 86 12.15 -10.05 -7.91
CA GLN A 86 11.65 -10.15 -9.29
C GLN A 86 10.33 -9.40 -9.50
N LEU A 87 9.69 -8.91 -8.43
CA LEU A 87 8.50 -8.08 -8.54
C LEU A 87 8.88 -6.63 -8.86
N THR A 88 8.05 -6.00 -9.68
CA THR A 88 8.14 -4.59 -10.03
C THR A 88 6.92 -3.86 -9.51
N TRP A 89 7.14 -2.70 -8.89
CA TRP A 89 6.10 -1.84 -8.35
C TRP A 89 6.13 -0.47 -9.03
N GLU A 90 5.02 -0.09 -9.64
CA GLU A 90 4.85 1.19 -10.33
C GLU A 90 3.65 1.93 -9.73
N PRO A 91 3.86 2.93 -8.86
CA PRO A 91 2.77 3.80 -8.41
C PRO A 91 2.31 4.69 -9.57
N LEU A 92 1.00 4.74 -9.82
CA LEU A 92 0.37 5.59 -10.86
C LEU A 92 -0.25 6.86 -10.29
N VAL A 93 -0.34 6.95 -8.97
CA VAL A 93 -0.77 8.13 -8.20
C VAL A 93 0.20 8.34 -7.03
N ALA A 94 0.07 9.45 -6.33
CA ALA A 94 0.88 9.78 -5.17
C ALA A 94 0.09 9.70 -3.84
N ASP A 95 0.81 9.51 -2.75
CA ASP A 95 0.25 9.73 -1.41
C ASP A 95 -0.26 11.18 -1.29
N GLY A 96 -1.49 11.32 -0.82
CA GLY A 96 -2.21 12.59 -0.74
C GLY A 96 -3.18 12.84 -1.90
N ASP A 97 -3.11 12.07 -2.98
CA ASP A 97 -4.05 12.20 -4.09
C ASP A 97 -5.44 11.71 -3.71
N LEU A 98 -6.46 12.44 -4.16
CA LEU A 98 -7.85 12.00 -4.08
C LEU A 98 -8.15 11.06 -5.27
N VAL A 99 -8.74 9.91 -4.97
CA VAL A 99 -9.12 8.91 -5.97
C VAL A 99 -10.62 8.63 -5.91
N GLU A 100 -11.16 8.13 -7.01
CA GLU A 100 -12.54 7.65 -7.12
C GLU A 100 -12.56 6.12 -7.29
N PRO A 101 -13.72 5.46 -7.11
CA PRO A 101 -13.84 4.04 -7.39
C PRO A 101 -13.41 3.72 -8.83
N GLY A 102 -12.56 2.71 -9.00
CA GLY A 102 -12.00 2.30 -10.29
C GLY A 102 -10.66 2.93 -10.64
N THR A 103 -10.17 3.91 -9.88
CA THR A 103 -8.81 4.45 -10.11
C THR A 103 -7.76 3.38 -9.86
N VAL A 104 -6.90 3.12 -10.85
CA VAL A 104 -5.71 2.28 -10.68
C VAL A 104 -4.64 3.12 -10.00
N VAL A 105 -4.22 2.71 -8.80
CA VAL A 105 -3.27 3.48 -7.97
C VAL A 105 -1.83 3.00 -8.14
N ALA A 106 -1.65 1.74 -8.54
CA ALA A 106 -0.35 1.17 -8.83
C ALA A 106 -0.47 -0.10 -9.69
N GLN A 107 0.62 -0.45 -10.36
CA GLN A 107 0.80 -1.74 -11.03
C GLN A 107 1.88 -2.56 -10.34
N LEU A 108 1.64 -3.87 -10.28
CA LEU A 108 2.57 -4.88 -9.77
C LEU A 108 2.80 -5.91 -10.87
N ALA A 109 4.04 -6.27 -11.19
CA ALA A 109 4.31 -7.31 -12.17
C ALA A 109 5.50 -8.20 -11.80
N GLY A 110 5.42 -9.49 -12.14
CA GLY A 110 6.47 -10.48 -11.87
C GLY A 110 5.90 -11.90 -11.68
N PRO A 111 6.60 -12.79 -10.95
CA PRO A 111 6.12 -14.15 -10.70
C PRO A 111 4.85 -14.15 -9.85
N ILE A 112 3.82 -14.89 -10.28
CA ILE A 112 2.49 -14.85 -9.66
C ILE A 112 2.45 -15.46 -8.24
N ARG A 113 3.39 -16.35 -7.90
CA ARG A 113 3.48 -17.00 -6.58
C ARG A 113 4.19 -16.15 -5.50
N SER A 114 4.63 -14.93 -5.85
CA SER A 114 5.48 -14.10 -4.99
C SER A 114 4.75 -13.44 -3.85
#